data_AF-A0A9N7NHF4-F1
#
_entry.id   AF-A0A9N7NHF4-F1
#
_cell.length_a   1.000
_cell.length_b   1.000
_cell.length_c   1.000
_cell.angle_alpha   90.00
_cell.angle_beta   90.00
_cell.angle_gamma   90.00
#
_symmetry.space_group_name_H-M   'P 1'
#
loop_
_entity.id
_entity.type
_entity.pdbx_description
1 polymer ?
#
loop_
_entity_poly.entity_id
_entity_poly.type
_entity_poly.pdbx_seq_one_letter_code
_entity_poly.pdbx_strand_id
1 'polypeptide(L)'
;TMARRNARNRQPTPSPPPSPSPSPPHQQAPNPAGTHLNVVIQFRQLTPLIFTGVEGPEAVAEWIRQLEQNFDLLQCTDAQK
;
A
#
# COMPACT_ATOMS: atom_id res chain seq x y z
N THR A 1 -37.85 -62.41 39.57
CA THR A 1 -38.28 -62.23 38.18
C THR A 1 -37.89 -60.85 37.68
N MET A 2 -37.05 -60.86 36.64
CA MET A 2 -36.74 -59.84 35.62
C MET A 2 -36.14 -58.47 36.02
N ALA A 3 -34.97 -58.25 35.41
CA ALA A 3 -34.11 -57.08 35.44
C ALA A 3 -34.70 -55.87 34.69
N ARG A 4 -34.21 -54.67 35.04
CA ARG A 4 -34.10 -53.58 34.07
C ARG A 4 -33.01 -52.58 34.49
N ARG A 5 -31.78 -52.84 34.05
CA ARG A 5 -30.67 -51.88 34.08
C ARG A 5 -30.91 -50.86 32.96
N ASN A 6 -31.18 -49.61 33.31
CA ASN A 6 -31.19 -48.51 32.33
C ASN A 6 -29.74 -48.13 32.02
N ALA A 7 -29.21 -48.65 30.92
CA ALA A 7 -27.97 -48.19 30.31
C ALA A 7 -28.32 -47.24 29.16
N ARG A 8 -28.14 -45.92 29.34
CA ARG A 8 -28.17 -44.99 28.21
C ARG A 8 -27.30 -43.77 28.51
N ASN A 9 -26.38 -43.51 27.58
CA ASN A 9 -25.66 -42.27 27.33
C ASN A 9 -24.64 -41.78 28.37
N ARG A 10 -23.42 -42.33 28.27
CA ARG A 10 -22.21 -41.50 28.39
C ARG A 10 -21.60 -41.35 27.01
N GLN A 11 -22.07 -40.37 26.25
CA GLN A 11 -21.41 -39.94 25.03
C GLN A 11 -20.26 -39.02 25.46
N PRO A 12 -18.98 -39.30 25.09
CA PRO A 12 -17.92 -38.31 25.27
C PRO A 12 -18.26 -37.10 24.41
N THR A 13 -18.29 -35.91 25.01
CA THR A 13 -18.37 -34.65 24.28
C THR A 13 -17.23 -34.58 23.26
N PRO A 14 -17.48 -34.30 21.97
CA PRO A 14 -16.38 -34.05 21.04
C PRO A 14 -15.62 -32.79 21.48
N SER A 15 -14.29 -32.89 21.51
CA SER A 15 -13.42 -31.75 21.78
C SER A 15 -13.64 -30.65 20.75
N PRO A 16 -13.56 -29.36 21.12
CA PRO A 16 -13.63 -28.27 20.15
C PRO A 16 -12.43 -28.35 19.20
N PRO A 17 -12.58 -27.93 17.92
CA PRO A 17 -11.47 -27.87 16.98
C PRO A 17 -10.39 -26.89 17.48
N PRO A 18 -9.11 -27.12 17.11
CA PRO A 18 -8.04 -26.18 17.45
C PRO A 18 -8.32 -24.81 16.81
N SER A 19 -8.18 -23.74 17.61
CA SER A 19 -8.29 -22.36 17.12
C SER A 19 -7.31 -22.13 15.96
N PRO A 20 -7.72 -21.40 14.90
CA PRO A 20 -6.80 -21.04 13.83
C PRO A 20 -5.65 -20.21 14.39
N SER A 21 -4.41 -20.59 14.04
CA SER A 21 -3.23 -19.79 14.36
C SER A 21 -3.35 -18.38 13.76
N PRO A 22 -2.82 -17.34 14.43
CA PRO A 22 -2.75 -16.01 13.85
C PRO A 22 -1.88 -16.06 12.59
N SER A 23 -2.47 -15.71 11.44
CA SER A 23 -1.75 -15.56 10.18
C SER A 23 -0.59 -14.56 10.35
N PRO A 24 0.56 -14.78 9.67
CA PRO A 24 1.65 -13.81 9.66
C PRO A 24 1.15 -12.45 9.14
N PRO A 25 1.72 -11.31 9.60
CA PRO A 25 1.35 -10.01 9.08
C PRO A 25 1.60 -10.01 7.57
N HIS A 26 0.54 -9.77 6.80
CA HIS A 26 0.62 -9.57 5.36
C HIS A 26 1.60 -8.43 5.09
N GLN A 27 2.83 -8.76 4.69
CA GLN A 27 3.70 -7.78 4.06
C GLN A 27 3.03 -7.42 2.74
N GLN A 28 2.28 -6.32 2.73
CA GLN A 28 1.77 -5.73 1.51
C GLN A 28 2.98 -5.49 0.61
N ALA A 29 3.04 -6.19 -0.52
CA ALA A 29 4.00 -5.88 -1.57
C ALA A 29 3.87 -4.38 -1.91
N PRO A 30 4.98 -3.66 -2.17
CA PRO A 30 4.91 -2.26 -2.56
C PRO A 30 4.00 -2.14 -3.77
N ASN A 31 2.84 -1.51 -3.59
CA ASN A 31 1.85 -1.40 -4.64
C ASN A 31 2.31 -0.25 -5.55
N PRO A 32 2.80 -0.49 -6.78
CA PRO A 32 3.40 0.56 -7.61
C PRO A 32 2.40 1.70 -7.90
N ALA A 33 1.10 1.38 -8.03
CA ALA A 33 0.05 2.37 -8.17
C ALA A 33 -0.06 3.32 -6.95
N GLY A 34 0.22 2.84 -5.74
CA GLY A 34 0.26 3.65 -4.52
C GLY A 34 1.50 4.55 -4.46
N THR A 35 2.63 4.08 -4.99
CA THR A 35 3.87 4.86 -5.08
C THR A 35 3.73 6.02 -6.07
N HIS A 36 3.13 5.80 -7.25
CA HIS A 36 2.92 6.87 -8.24
C HIS A 36 1.97 7.96 -7.75
N LEU A 37 0.86 7.60 -7.10
CA LEU A 37 -0.05 8.58 -6.50
C LEU A 37 0.63 9.40 -5.40
N ASN A 38 1.52 8.77 -4.63
CA ASN A 38 2.27 9.44 -3.58
C ASN A 38 3.25 10.48 -4.18
N VAL A 39 3.98 10.11 -5.24
CA VAL A 39 4.89 11.02 -5.96
C VAL A 39 4.15 12.26 -6.50
N VAL A 40 2.97 12.08 -7.12
CA VAL A 40 2.16 13.20 -7.63
C VAL A 40 1.69 14.13 -6.52
N ILE A 41 1.27 13.58 -5.37
CA ILE A 41 0.86 14.37 -4.20
C ILE A 41 2.04 15.17 -3.64
N GLN A 42 3.23 14.56 -3.55
CA GLN A 42 4.43 15.26 -3.09
C GLN A 42 4.87 16.34 -4.10
N PHE A 43 4.82 16.06 -5.39
CA PHE A 43 5.14 17.04 -6.44
C PHE A 43 4.25 18.28 -6.36
N ARG A 44 2.93 18.11 -6.15
CA ARG A 44 2.00 19.23 -6.00
C ARG A 44 2.28 20.09 -4.75
N GLN A 45 2.91 19.53 -3.72
CA GLN A 45 3.28 20.27 -2.51
C GLN A 45 4.56 21.09 -2.67
N LEU A 46 5.42 20.76 -3.64
CA LEU A 46 6.65 21.53 -3.91
C LEU A 46 6.40 22.87 -4.61
N THR A 47 5.13 23.25 -4.80
CA THR A 47 4.67 24.34 -5.66
C THR A 47 5.02 24.04 -7.13
N PRO A 48 4.05 23.65 -7.97
CA PRO A 48 4.34 23.39 -9.37
C PRO A 48 4.83 24.69 -10.03
N LEU A 49 6.02 24.64 -10.62
CA LEU A 49 6.52 25.73 -11.43
C LEU A 49 5.54 26.02 -12.57
N ILE A 50 5.00 27.23 -12.61
CA ILE A 50 4.10 27.65 -13.68
C ILE A 50 4.93 27.96 -14.92
N PHE A 51 4.80 27.13 -15.95
CA PHE A 51 5.32 27.46 -17.26
C PHE A 51 4.32 28.33 -18.00
N THR A 52 4.65 29.60 -18.21
CA THR A 52 3.75 30.55 -18.89
C THR A 52 3.90 30.53 -20.42
N GLY A 53 4.95 29.91 -20.95
CA GLY A 53 5.22 29.77 -22.38
C GLY A 53 5.56 31.09 -23.12
N VAL A 54 5.55 32.21 -22.40
CA VAL A 54 5.89 33.55 -22.92
C VAL A 54 7.32 33.97 -22.57
N GLU A 55 8.06 33.10 -21.87
CA GLU A 55 9.38 33.40 -21.35
C GLU A 55 10.46 33.14 -22.41
N GLY A 56 11.56 33.91 -22.36
CA GLY A 56 12.69 33.73 -23.26
C GLY A 56 13.43 32.39 -23.05
N PRO A 57 14.29 31.97 -23.99
CA PRO A 57 14.97 30.67 -23.94
C PRO A 57 15.75 30.40 -22.65
N GLU A 58 16.29 31.44 -22.01
CA GLU A 58 16.99 31.34 -20.72
C GLU A 58 16.05 30.99 -19.57
N ALA A 59 14.87 31.62 -19.51
CA ALA A 59 13.86 31.31 -18.50
C ALA A 59 13.26 29.92 -18.69
N VAL A 60 13.09 29.48 -19.95
CA VAL A 60 12.72 28.09 -20.27
C VAL A 60 13.76 27.10 -19.74
N ALA A 61 15.05 27.37 -19.95
CA ALA A 61 16.12 26.50 -19.48
C ALA A 61 16.16 26.40 -17.93
N GLU A 62 15.96 27.53 -17.25
CA GLU A 62 15.91 27.55 -15.78
C GLU A 62 14.66 26.83 -15.24
N TRP A 63 13.52 26.96 -15.92
CA TRP A 63 12.30 26.20 -15.61
C TRP A 63 12.52 24.68 -15.72
N ILE A 64 13.16 24.22 -16.80
CA ILE A 64 13.50 22.80 -17.00
C ILE A 64 14.44 22.33 -15.87
N ARG A 65 15.48 23.11 -15.55
CA ARG A 65 16.46 22.77 -14.51
C ARG A 65 15.80 22.60 -13.13
N GLN A 66 14.87 23.49 -12.79
CA GLN A 66 14.12 23.41 -11.53
C GLN A 66 13.12 22.24 -11.52
N LEU A 67 12.54 21.91 -12.68
CA LEU A 67 11.67 20.73 -12.82
C LEU A 67 12.44 19.42 -12.60
N GLU A 68 13.63 19.29 -13.19
CA GLU A 68 14.51 18.14 -12.98
C GLU A 68 14.95 18.02 -11.52
N GLN A 69 15.28 19.13 -10.86
CA GLN A 69 15.63 19.15 -9.44
C GLN A 69 14.48 18.63 -8.55
N ASN A 70 13.23 18.94 -8.89
CA ASN A 70 12.07 18.41 -8.18
C ASN A 70 11.92 16.89 -8.39
N PHE A 71 12.18 16.39 -9.59
CA PHE A 71 12.16 14.94 -9.84
C PHE A 71 13.24 14.19 -9.07
N ASP A 72 14.44 14.76 -8.95
CA ASP A 72 15.51 14.18 -8.14
C ASP A 72 15.15 14.16 -6.65
N LEU A 73 14.55 15.25 -6.14
CA LEU A 73 14.09 15.33 -4.74
C LEU A 73 13.04 14.25 -4.40
N LEU A 74 12.16 13.95 -5.35
CA LEU A 74 11.12 12.93 -5.21
C LEU A 74 11.62 11.52 -5.51
N GLN A 75 12.89 11.37 -5.91
CA GLN A 75 13.47 10.12 -6.38
C GLN A 75 12.63 9.48 -7.50
N CYS A 76 12.07 10.32 -8.38
CA CYS A 76 11.29 9.87 -9.53
C CYS A 76 12.20 9.08 -10.47
N THR A 77 11.81 7.83 -10.73
CA THR A 77 12.39 7.05 -11.81
C THR A 77 12.01 7.64 -13.17
N ASP A 78 12.77 7.33 -14.21
CA ASP A 78 12.48 7.80 -15.57
C ASP A 78 11.08 7.34 -16.05
N ALA A 79 10.64 6.15 -15.61
CA ALA A 79 9.29 5.64 -15.89
C ALA A 79 8.16 6.42 -15.18
N GLN A 80 8.48 7.30 -14.23
CA GLN A 80 7.52 8.12 -13.47
C GLN A 80 7.46 9.57 -13.94
N LYS A 81 8.49 10.07 -14.65
CA LYS A 81 8.54 11.42 -15.20
C LYS A 81 7.62 11.52 -16.42
#